data_AF-A0A3M1SGU1-F1
#
_entry.id   AF-A0A3M1SGU1-F1
#
_cell.length_a   1.000
_cell.length_b   1.000
_cell.length_c   1.000
_cell.angle_alpha   90.00
_cell.angle_beta   90.00
_cell.angle_gamma   90.00
#
_symmetry.space_group_name_H-M   'P 1'
#
loop_
_entity.id
_entity.type
_entity.pdbx_description
1 polymer ?
#
loop_
_entity_poly.entity_id
_entity_poly.type
_entity_poly.pdbx_seq_one_letter_code
_entity_poly.pdbx_strand_id
1 'polypeptide(L)'
;MRMKTIIAASVVGSTVAVFMGGFVRAETVEEALRARMEKRVYRNDAGETLPYRLLVPENYDADKRYPLILFLHGAGERGDDNELQLKHAQVLHLAADPAHPCFVVAPQCPVNQKWVEVAWSFDKPHETPEKPSFAMRLTLEILDTLEKEFS
;
A
#
# COMPACT_ATOMS: atom_id res chain seq x y z
N MET A 1 -12.83 17.57 24.27
CA MET A 1 -13.84 16.61 23.79
C MET A 1 -13.60 15.29 24.52
N ARG A 2 -14.49 14.90 25.44
CA ARG A 2 -14.31 13.74 26.32
C ARG A 2 -14.63 12.45 25.54
N MET A 3 -13.62 11.58 25.35
CA MET A 3 -13.82 10.21 24.88
C MET A 3 -14.70 9.46 25.89
N LYS A 4 -15.84 8.97 25.43
CA LYS A 4 -16.65 8.01 26.20
C LYS A 4 -16.12 6.62 25.93
N THR A 5 -15.46 6.07 26.93
CA THR A 5 -15.19 4.63 27.10
C THR A 5 -16.52 3.87 27.09
N ILE A 6 -16.62 2.80 26.29
CA ILE A 6 -17.63 1.76 26.49
C ILE A 6 -16.86 0.43 26.61
N ILE A 7 -16.75 -0.07 27.84
CA ILE A 7 -16.40 -1.46 28.12
C ILE A 7 -17.74 -2.15 28.38
N ALA A 8 -18.14 -3.07 27.51
CA ALA A 8 -19.20 -4.01 27.82
C ALA A 8 -18.53 -5.28 28.37
N ALA A 9 -18.70 -5.53 29.67
CA ALA A 9 -18.34 -6.79 30.31
C ALA A 9 -19.62 -7.39 30.91
N SER A 10 -20.06 -8.54 30.38
CA SER A 10 -21.05 -9.38 31.04
C SER A 10 -20.32 -10.39 31.90
N VAL A 11 -20.40 -10.23 33.22
CA VAL A 11 -19.92 -11.21 34.21
C VAL A 11 -21.07 -12.15 34.54
N VAL A 12 -20.89 -13.46 34.33
CA VAL A 12 -21.55 -14.49 35.14
C VAL A 12 -20.58 -15.67 35.32
N GLY A 13 -20.29 -16.03 36.57
CA GLY A 13 -19.77 -17.35 36.93
C GLY A 13 -18.31 -17.40 37.37
N SER A 14 -18.12 -17.50 38.68
CA SER A 14 -16.88 -17.63 39.45
C SER A 14 -15.76 -18.47 38.83
N THR A 15 -14.62 -17.82 38.52
CA THR A 15 -13.27 -18.40 38.67
C THR A 15 -12.29 -17.23 38.82
N VAL A 16 -11.49 -17.20 39.89
CA VAL A 16 -10.39 -16.24 40.01
C VAL A 16 -9.28 -16.72 39.09
N ALA A 17 -9.18 -16.13 37.89
CA ALA A 17 -7.99 -16.21 37.06
C ALA A 17 -7.17 -14.94 37.31
N VAL A 18 -6.03 -15.09 37.98
CA VAL A 18 -5.02 -14.03 38.05
C VAL A 18 -4.38 -13.94 36.67
N PHE A 19 -4.93 -13.08 35.80
CA PHE A 19 -4.25 -12.70 34.58
C PHE A 19 -3.22 -11.61 34.92
N MET A 20 -1.93 -11.96 34.88
CA MET A 20 -0.88 -10.95 34.73
C MET A 20 -1.14 -10.24 33.40
N GLY A 21 -1.71 -9.03 33.50
CA GLY A 21 -2.19 -8.26 32.36
C GLY A 21 -1.05 -7.80 31.46
N GLY A 22 -0.73 -8.61 30.45
CA GLY A 22 -0.16 -8.10 29.21
C GLY A 22 -1.27 -7.45 28.40
N PHE A 23 -1.21 -6.14 28.19
CA PHE A 23 -2.04 -5.47 27.20
C PHE A 23 -1.59 -5.92 25.81
N VAL A 24 -2.27 -6.92 25.22
CA VAL A 24 -2.16 -7.20 23.80
C VAL A 24 -3.07 -6.20 23.08
N ARG A 25 -2.49 -5.21 22.38
CA ARG A 25 -3.28 -4.37 21.47
C ARG A 25 -3.73 -5.24 20.31
N ALA A 26 -5.02 -5.20 19.98
CA ALA A 26 -5.49 -5.67 18.69
C ALA A 26 -4.82 -4.82 17.59
N GLU A 27 -4.11 -5.47 16.68
CA GLU A 27 -3.59 -4.85 15.46
C GLU A 27 -4.78 -4.49 14.55
N THR A 28 -4.75 -3.30 13.94
CA THR A 28 -5.78 -2.99 12.92
C THR A 28 -5.45 -3.75 11.65
N VAL A 29 -6.47 -4.04 10.84
CA VAL A 29 -6.28 -4.69 9.53
C VAL A 29 -5.28 -3.93 8.66
N GLU A 30 -5.31 -2.60 8.69
CA GLU A 30 -4.36 -1.75 7.96
C GLU A 30 -2.92 -1.93 8.45
N GLU A 31 -2.67 -1.97 9.76
CA GLU A 31 -1.32 -2.20 10.31
C GLU A 31 -0.79 -3.59 9.94
N ALA A 32 -1.63 -4.62 10.04
CA ALA A 32 -1.26 -5.99 9.68
C ALA A 32 -0.91 -6.11 8.20
N LEU A 33 -1.70 -5.47 7.32
CA LEU A 33 -1.41 -5.43 5.90
C LEU A 33 -0.14 -4.63 5.60
N ARG A 34 0.04 -3.46 6.23
CA ARG A 34 1.22 -2.62 6.09
C ARG A 34 2.49 -3.36 6.50
N ALA A 35 2.44 -4.13 7.59
CA ALA A 35 3.53 -4.95 8.07
C ALA A 35 3.92 -6.06 7.08
N ARG A 36 2.95 -6.60 6.34
CA ARG A 36 3.17 -7.60 5.29
C ARG A 36 3.65 -7.02 3.97
N MET A 37 3.47 -5.72 3.73
CA MET A 37 3.93 -5.12 2.49
C MET A 37 5.46 -5.08 2.44
N GLU A 38 6.05 -5.79 1.49
CA GLU A 38 7.48 -5.81 1.25
C GLU A 38 7.98 -4.44 0.82
N LYS A 39 9.12 -4.00 1.38
CA LYS A 39 9.81 -2.77 1.01
C LYS A 39 10.82 -3.08 -0.09
N ARG A 40 10.49 -2.74 -1.34
CA ARG A 40 11.32 -3.04 -2.52
C ARG A 40 11.79 -1.76 -3.21
N VAL A 41 12.88 -1.88 -3.98
CA VAL A 41 13.39 -0.81 -4.84
C VAL A 41 13.63 -1.41 -6.21
N TYR A 42 12.96 -0.85 -7.21
CA TYR A 42 13.23 -1.19 -8.61
C TYR A 42 14.47 -0.44 -9.09
N ARG A 43 15.25 -1.10 -9.95
CA ARG A 43 16.37 -0.50 -10.68
C ARG A 43 16.38 -1.06 -12.09
N ASN A 44 16.37 -0.19 -13.10
CA ASN A 44 16.55 -0.62 -14.50
C ASN A 44 18.01 -0.57 -14.94
N ASP A 45 18.27 -0.99 -16.18
CA ASP A 45 19.61 -1.04 -16.78
C ASP A 45 20.25 0.35 -16.94
N ALA A 46 19.44 1.40 -17.03
CA ALA A 46 19.90 2.79 -17.04
C ALA A 46 20.29 3.30 -15.63
N GLY A 47 20.10 2.49 -14.59
CA GLY A 47 20.40 2.84 -13.20
C GLY A 47 19.35 3.72 -12.52
N GLU A 48 18.20 3.93 -13.18
CA GLU A 48 17.07 4.67 -12.61
C GLU A 48 16.36 3.81 -11.58
N THR A 49 15.86 4.43 -10.50
CA THR A 49 15.27 3.70 -9.38
C THR A 49 13.92 4.25 -8.96
N LEU A 50 13.03 3.35 -8.53
CA LEU A 50 11.77 3.72 -7.90
C LEU A 50 11.50 2.83 -6.67
N PRO A 51 11.38 3.41 -5.46
CA PRO A 51 10.93 2.68 -4.29
C PRO A 51 9.46 2.30 -4.43
N TYR A 52 9.09 1.09 -4.00
CA TYR A 52 7.71 0.65 -3.97
C TYR A 52 7.43 -0.33 -2.82
N ARG A 53 6.16 -0.47 -2.50
CA ARG A 53 5.64 -1.50 -1.59
C ARG A 53 4.89 -2.55 -2.38
N LEU A 54 5.12 -3.81 -2.04
CA LEU A 54 4.43 -4.95 -2.63
C LEU A 54 3.71 -5.75 -1.54
N LEU A 55 2.40 -5.92 -1.68
CA LEU A 55 1.67 -6.97 -0.98
C LEU A 55 1.52 -8.16 -1.91
N VAL A 56 1.99 -9.32 -1.47
CA VAL A 56 1.72 -10.61 -2.13
C VAL A 56 0.49 -11.25 -1.47
N PRO A 57 -0.44 -11.84 -2.25
CA PRO A 57 -1.56 -12.62 -1.75
C PRO A 57 -1.15 -13.60 -0.64
N GLU A 58 -1.98 -13.73 0.39
CA GLU A 58 -1.75 -14.77 1.39
C GLU A 58 -1.89 -16.16 0.75
N ASN A 59 -0.97 -17.07 1.09
CA ASN A 59 -0.94 -18.41 0.50
C ASN A 59 -0.89 -18.38 -1.03
N TYR A 60 -0.11 -17.45 -1.59
CA TYR A 60 0.11 -17.34 -3.03
C TYR A 60 0.42 -18.71 -3.65
N ASP A 61 -0.22 -18.96 -4.79
CA ASP A 61 -0.24 -20.22 -5.50
C ASP A 61 -0.06 -19.89 -6.99
N ALA A 62 1.07 -20.31 -7.57
CA ALA A 62 1.46 -19.94 -8.93
C ALA A 62 0.50 -20.50 -10.00
N ASP A 63 -0.30 -21.52 -9.67
CA ASP A 63 -1.29 -22.09 -10.60
C ASP A 63 -2.61 -21.27 -10.63
N LYS A 64 -2.71 -20.21 -9.82
CA LYS A 64 -3.89 -19.32 -9.74
C LYS A 64 -3.58 -17.92 -10.25
N ARG A 65 -4.63 -17.26 -10.77
CA ARG A 65 -4.58 -15.84 -11.15
C ARG A 65 -5.19 -14.99 -10.04
N TYR A 66 -4.52 -13.88 -9.74
CA TYR A 66 -4.93 -12.94 -8.70
C TYR A 66 -5.13 -11.54 -9.30
N PRO A 67 -6.08 -10.75 -8.79
CA PRO A 67 -6.17 -9.33 -9.13
C PRO A 67 -4.94 -8.55 -8.66
N LEU A 68 -4.70 -7.40 -9.30
CA LEU A 68 -3.70 -6.42 -8.91
C LEU A 68 -4.37 -5.08 -8.58
N ILE A 69 -4.03 -4.52 -7.43
CA ILE A 69 -4.34 -3.13 -7.07
C ILE A 69 -3.07 -2.30 -7.25
N LEU A 70 -3.05 -1.41 -8.23
CA LEU A 70 -2.02 -0.36 -8.34
C LEU A 70 -2.49 0.87 -7.57
N PHE A 71 -1.78 1.25 -6.50
CA PHE A 71 -2.08 2.40 -5.69
C PHE A 71 -1.11 3.55 -5.93
N LEU A 72 -1.62 4.66 -6.47
CA LEU A 72 -0.87 5.89 -6.73
C LEU A 72 -1.26 6.95 -5.70
N HIS A 73 -0.32 7.31 -4.83
CA HIS A 73 -0.52 8.29 -3.76
C HIS A 73 -0.59 9.74 -4.28
N GLY A 74 -0.99 10.68 -3.40
CA GLY A 74 -1.08 12.10 -3.69
C GLY A 74 0.26 12.85 -3.63
N ALA A 75 0.26 14.14 -3.97
CA ALA A 75 1.49 14.94 -4.00
C ALA A 75 2.18 15.09 -2.63
N GLY A 76 1.44 14.92 -1.53
CA GLY A 76 1.92 15.07 -0.15
C GLY A 76 2.76 13.89 0.34
N GLU A 77 2.71 12.75 -0.36
CA GLU A 77 3.40 11.51 0.01
C GLU A 77 4.62 11.23 -0.89
N ARG A 78 4.97 12.17 -1.78
CA ARG A 78 6.17 12.09 -2.59
C ARG A 78 7.42 12.07 -1.71
N GLY A 79 8.41 11.27 -2.08
CA GLY A 79 9.59 11.05 -1.25
C GLY A 79 10.47 9.93 -1.78
N ASP A 80 11.42 9.51 -0.94
CA ASP A 80 12.37 8.43 -1.18
C ASP A 80 12.50 7.46 0.02
N ASP A 81 11.67 7.65 1.06
CA ASP A 81 11.73 6.86 2.30
C ASP A 81 11.07 5.48 2.19
N ASN A 82 10.28 5.26 1.13
CA ASN A 82 9.46 4.09 0.88
C ASN A 82 8.48 3.78 2.04
N GLU A 83 8.00 4.83 2.69
CA GLU A 83 6.99 4.76 3.77
C GLU A 83 5.85 5.75 3.57
N LEU A 84 6.13 6.99 3.14
CA LEU A 84 5.12 8.05 3.06
C LEU A 84 3.98 7.73 2.10
N GLN A 85 4.21 6.95 1.04
CA GLN A 85 3.15 6.55 0.12
C GLN A 85 2.02 5.79 0.80
N LEU A 86 2.28 5.18 1.98
CA LEU A 86 1.28 4.46 2.74
C LEU A 86 0.60 5.29 3.84
N LYS A 87 0.88 6.59 3.95
CA LYS A 87 0.34 7.46 5.01
C LYS A 87 -1.20 7.56 5.00
N HIS A 88 -1.78 7.52 3.81
CA HIS A 88 -3.23 7.57 3.59
C HIS A 88 -3.64 6.39 2.70
N ALA A 89 -3.34 5.18 3.18
CA ALA A 89 -3.52 3.94 2.42
C ALA A 89 -4.82 3.22 2.78
N GLN A 90 -5.94 3.95 2.86
CA GLN A 90 -7.24 3.31 3.13
C GLN A 90 -7.59 2.27 2.05
N VAL A 91 -6.99 2.39 0.86
CA VAL A 91 -7.04 1.39 -0.22
C VAL A 91 -6.62 -0.02 0.23
N LEU A 92 -5.78 -0.15 1.26
CA LEU A 92 -5.36 -1.46 1.77
C LEU A 92 -6.54 -2.27 2.32
N HIS A 93 -7.62 -1.62 2.76
CA HIS A 93 -8.84 -2.34 3.16
C HIS A 93 -9.47 -3.12 2.00
N LEU A 94 -9.24 -2.73 0.75
CA LEU A 94 -9.70 -3.48 -0.42
C LEU A 94 -8.94 -4.80 -0.58
N ALA A 95 -7.71 -4.88 -0.07
CA ALA A 95 -6.89 -6.09 -0.06
C ALA A 95 -7.09 -6.96 1.20
N ALA A 96 -7.98 -6.55 2.10
CA ALA A 96 -8.27 -7.27 3.34
C ALA A 96 -9.27 -8.42 3.17
N ASP A 97 -9.99 -8.48 2.04
CA ASP A 97 -11.00 -9.51 1.81
C ASP A 97 -10.33 -10.87 1.52
N PRO A 98 -10.43 -11.86 2.44
CA PRO A 98 -9.82 -13.16 2.23
C PRO A 98 -10.48 -13.97 1.10
N ALA A 99 -11.70 -13.60 0.66
CA ALA A 99 -12.35 -14.24 -0.47
C ALA A 99 -11.77 -13.77 -1.83
N HIS A 100 -11.10 -12.61 -1.85
CA HIS A 100 -10.52 -12.01 -3.04
C HIS A 100 -9.07 -11.60 -2.79
N PRO A 101 -8.17 -12.56 -2.50
CA PRO A 101 -6.77 -12.25 -2.27
C PRO A 101 -6.18 -11.58 -3.52
N CYS A 102 -5.37 -10.54 -3.34
CA CYS A 102 -4.85 -9.74 -4.45
C CYS A 102 -3.43 -9.24 -4.18
N PHE A 103 -2.73 -8.93 -5.26
CA PHE A 103 -1.50 -8.15 -5.18
C PHE A 103 -1.81 -6.68 -4.94
N VAL A 104 -0.95 -5.98 -4.20
CA VAL A 104 -0.97 -4.52 -4.10
C VAL A 104 0.40 -3.98 -4.44
N VAL A 105 0.49 -3.05 -5.38
CA VAL A 105 1.72 -2.36 -5.74
C VAL A 105 1.54 -0.87 -5.46
N ALA A 106 2.37 -0.33 -4.58
CA ALA A 106 2.34 1.08 -4.18
C ALA A 106 3.72 1.73 -4.38
N PRO A 107 4.02 2.22 -5.60
CA PRO A 107 5.24 2.95 -5.87
C PRO A 107 5.22 4.32 -5.17
N GLN A 108 6.40 4.84 -4.82
CA GLN A 108 6.55 6.18 -4.27
C GLN A 108 7.13 7.12 -5.34
N CYS A 109 6.34 8.10 -5.76
CA CYS A 109 6.78 9.14 -6.69
C CYS A 109 7.83 10.03 -6.00
N PRO A 110 8.98 10.31 -6.64
CA PRO A 110 9.99 11.22 -6.10
C PRO A 110 9.47 12.64 -5.87
N VAL A 111 10.08 13.38 -4.93
CA VAL A 111 9.69 14.75 -4.53
C VAL A 111 9.53 15.72 -5.71
N ASN A 112 10.43 15.63 -6.69
CA ASN A 112 10.47 16.55 -7.85
C ASN A 112 9.75 16.00 -9.09
N GLN A 113 8.99 14.93 -8.95
CA GLN A 113 8.31 14.25 -10.05
C GLN A 113 6.79 14.27 -9.87
N LYS A 114 6.07 13.83 -10.91
CA LYS A 114 4.62 13.61 -10.91
C LYS A 114 4.30 12.27 -11.57
N TRP A 115 3.10 11.76 -11.32
CA TRP A 115 2.56 10.63 -12.08
C TRP A 115 2.22 11.00 -13.53
N VAL A 116 1.88 12.27 -13.79
CA VAL A 116 1.56 12.78 -15.13
C VAL A 116 2.16 14.17 -15.27
N GLU A 117 2.87 14.43 -16.38
CA GLU A 117 3.55 15.69 -16.66
C GLU A 117 2.58 16.78 -17.16
N VAL A 118 1.64 17.17 -16.29
CA VAL A 118 0.70 18.27 -16.52
C VAL A 118 0.89 19.37 -15.45
N ALA A 119 0.63 20.61 -15.85
CA ALA A 119 0.56 21.71 -14.90
C ALA A 119 -0.60 21.49 -13.92
N TRP A 120 -0.42 21.81 -12.64
CA TRP A 120 -1.50 21.77 -11.64
C TRP A 120 -2.37 23.05 -11.67
N SER A 121 -2.37 23.75 -12.80
CA SER A 121 -3.17 24.94 -13.03
C SER A 121 -4.49 24.56 -13.69
N PHE A 122 -5.56 25.27 -13.33
CA PHE A 122 -6.88 25.15 -13.94
C PHE A 122 -7.11 26.17 -15.07
N ASP A 123 -6.10 26.99 -15.38
CA ASP A 123 -6.23 28.09 -16.36
C ASP A 123 -6.35 27.56 -17.80
N LYS A 124 -5.93 26.31 -18.04
CA LYS A 124 -6.03 25.64 -19.33
C LYS A 124 -6.41 24.17 -19.14
N PRO A 125 -7.11 23.56 -20.12
CA PRO A 125 -7.30 22.11 -20.14
C PRO A 125 -5.96 21.37 -20.09
N HIS A 126 -5.95 20.22 -19.45
CA HIS A 126 -4.80 19.33 -19.49
C HIS A 126 -4.72 18.64 -20.85
N GLU A 127 -3.55 18.71 -21.48
CA GLU A 127 -3.21 17.86 -22.62
C GLU A 127 -2.47 16.63 -22.09
N THR A 128 -2.90 15.44 -22.51
CA THR A 128 -2.23 14.20 -22.13
C THR A 128 -0.86 14.15 -22.81
N PRO A 129 0.25 14.05 -22.04
CA PRO A 129 1.58 13.92 -22.63
C PRO A 129 1.69 12.64 -23.47
N GLU A 130 2.44 12.69 -24.58
CA GLU A 130 2.67 11.52 -25.45
C GLU A 130 3.39 10.38 -24.73
N LYS A 131 4.22 10.71 -23.74
CA LYS A 131 5.04 9.76 -22.99
C LYS A 131 4.64 9.77 -21.52
N PRO A 132 4.65 8.60 -20.84
CA PRO A 132 4.51 8.55 -19.40
C PRO A 132 5.58 9.41 -18.71
N SER A 133 5.25 9.94 -17.53
CA SER A 133 6.25 10.59 -16.69
C SER A 133 7.35 9.61 -16.28
N PHE A 134 8.44 10.13 -15.72
CA PHE A 134 9.49 9.29 -15.13
C PHE A 134 8.94 8.27 -14.14
N ALA A 135 8.13 8.72 -13.17
CA ALA A 135 7.58 7.86 -12.13
C ALA A 135 6.58 6.84 -12.70
N MET A 136 5.75 7.23 -13.66
CA MET A 136 4.79 6.32 -14.29
C MET A 136 5.49 5.29 -15.17
N ARG A 137 6.49 5.67 -15.95
CA ARG A 137 7.27 4.73 -16.77
C ARG A 137 7.92 3.65 -15.89
N LEU A 138 8.61 4.04 -14.82
CA LEU A 138 9.21 3.07 -13.90
C LEU A 138 8.16 2.22 -13.17
N THR A 139 6.96 2.77 -12.93
CA THR A 139 5.83 2.00 -12.39
C THR A 139 5.40 0.90 -13.37
N LEU A 140 5.29 1.20 -14.66
CA LEU A 140 4.98 0.20 -15.68
C LEU A 140 6.08 -0.86 -15.78
N GLU A 141 7.36 -0.45 -15.75
CA GLU A 141 8.49 -1.38 -15.73
C GLU A 141 8.49 -2.30 -14.50
N ILE A 142 8.05 -1.80 -13.33
CA ILE A 142 7.81 -2.62 -12.13
C ILE A 142 6.72 -3.66 -12.40
N LEU A 143 5.59 -3.26 -12.99
CA LEU A 143 4.50 -4.19 -13.28
C LEU A 143 4.94 -5.29 -14.25
N ASP A 144 5.67 -4.95 -15.32
CA ASP A 144 6.23 -5.93 -16.26
C ASP A 144 7.21 -6.90 -15.58
N THR A 145 7.95 -6.41 -14.58
CA THR A 145 8.89 -7.24 -13.79
C THR A 145 8.14 -8.19 -12.87
N LEU A 146 7.13 -7.68 -12.16
CA LEU A 146 6.30 -8.48 -11.26
C LEU A 146 5.46 -9.50 -12.03
N GLU A 147 4.96 -9.16 -13.21
CA GLU A 147 4.28 -10.11 -14.08
C GLU A 147 5.20 -11.30 -14.38
N LYS A 148 6.47 -11.07 -14.73
CA LYS A 148 7.44 -12.16 -14.96
C LYS A 148 7.82 -12.91 -13.69
N GLU A 149 7.83 -12.25 -12.54
CA GLU A 149 8.15 -12.86 -11.24
C GLU A 149 7.03 -13.81 -10.77
N PHE A 150 5.78 -13.48 -11.07
CA PHE A 150 4.58 -14.19 -10.60
C PHE A 150 3.77 -14.84 -11.73
N SER A 151 4.32 -14.96 -12.94
CA SER A 151 3.65 -15.57 -14.11
C SER A 151 3.64 -17.08 -14.11
#